data_AF-E9GPC4-F1
#
_entry.id   AF-E9GPC4-F1
#
_cell.length_a   1.000
_cell.length_b   1.000
_cell.length_c   1.000
_cell.angle_alpha   90.00
_cell.angle_beta   90.00
_cell.angle_gamma   90.00
#
_symmetry.space_group_name_H-M   'P 1'
#
loop_
_entity.id
_entity.type
_entity.pdbx_description
1 polymer ?
#
loop_
_entity_poly.entity_id
_entity_poly.type
_entity_poly.pdbx_seq_one_letter_code
_entity_poly.pdbx_strand_id
1 'polypeptide(L)'
;MANVMALGDLNDLQKGNRALTMLLQLPNFSGGPTSIRFDRWIKLFDNIVAMSNWTDDETVNMLITKLTGPAHEMLQNILDSVTKDYQEIKKILHERFHGNENQDYFQAQLEEVERQPGENIIAYGF
;
A
#
# COMPACT_ATOMS: atom_id res chain seq x y z
N MET A 1 37.76 25.14 1.86
CA MET A 1 36.55 25.94 2.20
C MET A 1 35.63 25.03 2.99
N ALA A 2 35.44 25.27 4.29
CA ALA A 2 34.56 24.45 5.11
C ALA A 2 33.11 24.84 4.80
N ASN A 3 32.32 23.89 4.29
CA ASN A 3 30.90 24.11 4.04
C ASN A 3 30.19 24.13 5.39
N VAL A 4 29.89 25.33 5.90
CA VAL A 4 29.16 25.50 7.16
C VAL A 4 27.69 25.24 6.84
N MET A 5 27.22 24.00 7.01
CA MET A 5 25.79 23.68 6.90
C MET A 5 25.00 24.58 7.85
N ALA A 6 23.95 25.23 7.35
CA ALA A 6 23.12 26.08 8.18
C ALA A 6 22.35 25.23 9.20
N LEU A 7 22.02 25.81 10.36
CA LEU A 7 21.25 25.11 11.40
C LEU A 7 19.90 24.57 10.90
N GLY A 8 19.31 25.20 9.87
CA GLY A 8 18.11 24.72 9.18
C GLY A 8 18.36 23.39 8.44
N ASP A 9 19.43 23.31 7.65
CA ASP A 9 19.79 22.12 6.87
C ASP A 9 20.06 20.91 7.78
N LEU A 10 20.67 21.14 8.95
CA LEU A 10 20.92 20.10 9.95
C LEU A 10 19.63 19.55 10.55
N ASN A 11 18.65 20.41 10.83
CA ASN A 11 17.37 20.00 11.39
C ASN A 11 16.55 19.19 10.38
N ASP A 12 16.54 19.61 9.11
CA ASP A 12 15.83 18.90 8.04
C ASP A 12 16.50 17.55 7.74
N LEU A 13 17.83 17.47 7.78
CA LEU A 13 18.55 16.20 7.67
C LEU A 13 18.21 15.24 8.82
N GLN A 14 18.11 15.74 10.05
CA GLN A 14 17.73 14.92 11.21
C GLN A 14 16.30 14.40 11.10
N LYS A 15 15.37 15.24 10.63
CA LYS A 15 13.97 14.86 10.39
C LYS A 15 13.85 13.80 9.30
N GLY A 16 14.54 13.97 8.17
CA GLY A 16 14.58 12.97 7.09
C GLY A 16 15.12 11.62 7.57
N ASN A 17 16.21 11.62 8.34
CA ASN A 17 16.77 10.38 8.92
C ASN A 17 15.81 9.69 9.90
N ARG A 18 15.09 10.47 10.71
CA ARG A 18 14.07 9.95 11.61
C ARG A 18 12.89 9.35 10.83
N ALA A 19 12.45 10.02 9.77
CA ALA A 19 11.39 9.50 8.90
C ALA A 19 11.78 8.19 8.23
N LEU A 20 13.00 8.08 7.70
CA LEU A 20 13.52 6.82 7.15
C LEU A 20 13.56 5.71 8.20
N THR A 21 13.99 6.02 9.43
CA THR A 21 14.00 5.03 10.53
C THR A 21 12.59 4.53 10.85
N MET A 22 11.61 5.43 10.92
CA MET A 22 10.21 5.06 11.18
C MET A 22 9.58 4.34 9.99
N LEU A 23 9.95 4.70 8.76
CA LEU A 23 9.58 3.97 7.55
C LEU A 23 10.07 2.53 7.63
N LEU A 24 11.35 2.28 7.97
CA LEU A 24 11.88 0.93 8.09
C LEU A 24 11.12 0.07 9.12
N GLN A 25 10.63 0.69 10.19
CA GLN A 25 9.82 0.03 11.22
C GLN A 25 8.35 -0.17 10.82
N LEU A 26 7.84 0.57 9.83
CA LEU A 26 6.48 0.39 9.33
C LEU A 26 6.37 -0.98 8.65
N PRO A 27 5.43 -1.85 9.09
CA PRO A 27 5.19 -3.13 8.44
C PRO A 27 4.71 -2.92 7.01
N ASN A 28 5.07 -3.84 6.12
CA ASN A 28 4.58 -3.82 4.74
C ASN A 28 3.07 -4.09 4.71
N PHE A 29 2.37 -3.49 3.74
CA PHE A 29 0.94 -3.71 3.53
C PHE A 29 0.70 -4.52 2.27
N SER A 30 0.04 -5.66 2.42
CA SER A 30 -0.27 -6.55 1.30
C SER A 30 -1.73 -6.50 0.84
N GLY A 31 -2.63 -5.91 1.64
CA GLY A 31 -4.07 -5.92 1.36
C GLY A 31 -4.78 -7.24 1.69
N GLY A 32 -4.10 -8.17 2.36
CA GLY A 32 -4.71 -9.45 2.78
C GLY A 32 -5.58 -9.34 4.04
N PRO A 33 -6.41 -10.36 4.33
CA PRO A 33 -7.38 -10.35 5.44
C PRO A 33 -6.73 -10.31 6.83
N THR A 34 -5.47 -10.73 6.94
CA THR A 34 -4.68 -10.68 8.18
C THR A 34 -3.88 -9.38 8.34
N SER A 35 -3.92 -8.48 7.35
CA SER A 35 -3.22 -7.21 7.40
C SER A 35 -3.92 -6.23 8.32
N ILE A 36 -3.13 -5.33 8.93
CA ILE A 36 -3.69 -4.11 9.54
C ILE A 36 -4.61 -3.41 8.53
N ARG A 37 -5.77 -2.93 8.99
CA ARG A 37 -6.70 -2.17 8.15
C ARG A 37 -5.98 -1.04 7.42
N PHE A 38 -6.28 -0.86 6.14
CA PHE A 38 -5.62 0.13 5.30
C PHE A 38 -5.71 1.55 5.89
N ASP A 39 -6.85 1.96 6.44
CA ASP A 39 -7.04 3.28 7.06
C ASP A 39 -6.06 3.55 8.23
N ARG A 40 -5.75 2.51 9.02
CA ARG A 40 -4.80 2.62 10.14
C ARG A 40 -3.37 2.64 9.62
N TRP A 41 -3.09 1.78 8.64
CA TRP A 41 -1.76 1.69 8.06
C TRP A 41 -1.34 2.96 7.33
N ILE A 42 -2.22 3.48 6.46
CA ILE A 42 -1.93 4.69 5.67
C ILE A 42 -1.76 5.92 6.58
N LYS A 43 -2.45 5.98 7.71
CA LYS A 43 -2.26 7.04 8.71
C LYS A 43 -0.86 7.01 9.35
N LEU A 44 -0.31 5.81 9.59
CA LEU A 44 1.06 5.68 10.09
C LEU A 44 2.07 6.14 9.03
N PHE A 45 1.82 5.79 7.76
CA PHE A 45 2.64 6.25 6.65
C PHE A 45 2.55 7.78 6.45
N ASP A 46 1.35 8.37 6.46
CA ASP A 46 1.12 9.82 6.37
C ASP A 46 1.88 10.58 7.47
N ASN A 47 1.90 10.05 8.69
CA ASN A 47 2.66 10.64 9.78
C ASN A 47 4.16 10.67 9.48
N ILE A 48 4.71 9.63 8.84
CA ILE A 48 6.12 9.57 8.46
C ILE A 48 6.42 10.60 7.37
N VAL A 49 5.55 10.71 6.36
CA VAL A 49 5.67 11.69 5.28
C VAL A 49 5.65 13.12 5.81
N ALA A 50 4.76 13.41 6.76
CA ALA A 50 4.64 14.75 7.36
C ALA A 50 5.92 15.21 8.10
N MET A 51 6.82 14.30 8.46
CA MET A 51 8.10 14.60 9.11
C MET A 51 9.31 14.44 8.19
N SER A 52 9.16 13.96 6.96
CA SER A 52 10.29 13.54 6.14
C SER A 52 10.83 14.60 5.19
N ASN A 53 10.10 15.72 5.00
CA ASN A 53 10.34 16.70 3.94
C ASN A 53 10.44 16.08 2.52
N TRP A 54 9.91 14.87 2.32
CA TRP A 54 9.92 14.23 1.01
C TRP A 54 9.04 15.00 0.01
N THR A 55 9.51 15.05 -1.22
CA THR A 55 8.71 15.44 -2.38
C THR A 55 7.60 14.41 -2.63
N ASP A 56 6.65 14.77 -3.49
CA ASP A 56 5.56 13.84 -3.85
C ASP A 56 6.12 12.57 -4.53
N ASP A 57 7.06 12.72 -5.46
CA ASP A 57 7.75 11.61 -6.13
C ASP A 57 8.49 10.71 -5.13
N GLU A 58 9.21 11.29 -4.18
CA GLU A 58 9.89 10.53 -3.12
C GLU A 58 8.88 9.79 -2.25
N THR A 59 7.75 10.43 -1.92
CA THR A 59 6.67 9.82 -1.14
C THR A 59 6.07 8.63 -1.86
N VAL A 60 5.80 8.75 -3.16
CA VAL A 60 5.32 7.63 -4.00
C VAL A 60 6.36 6.52 -4.05
N ASN A 61 7.64 6.83 -4.23
CA ASN A 61 8.71 5.82 -4.20
C ASN A 61 8.77 5.08 -2.85
N MET A 62 8.67 5.80 -1.74
CA MET A 62 8.63 5.19 -0.41
C MET A 62 7.38 4.32 -0.23
N LEU A 63 6.23 4.75 -0.76
CA LEU A 63 4.99 3.97 -0.75
C LEU A 63 5.17 2.65 -1.52
N ILE A 64 5.77 2.68 -2.72
CA ILE A 64 6.06 1.50 -3.54
C ILE A 64 6.86 0.46 -2.73
N THR A 65 7.87 0.90 -1.98
CA THR A 65 8.70 -0.02 -1.17
C THR A 65 7.96 -0.70 -0.03
N LYS A 66 6.80 -0.16 0.37
CA LYS A 66 6.03 -0.61 1.52
C LYS A 66 4.76 -1.39 1.17
N LEU A 67 4.36 -1.38 -0.09
CA LEU A 67 3.30 -2.25 -0.58
C LEU A 67 3.90 -3.56 -1.09
N THR A 68 3.26 -4.67 -0.76
CA THR A 68 3.61 -6.01 -1.25
C THR A 68 2.38 -6.73 -1.81
N GLY A 69 2.59 -7.83 -2.55
CA GLY A 69 1.49 -8.67 -3.05
C GLY A 69 0.41 -7.89 -3.83
N PRO A 70 -0.89 -8.15 -3.58
CA PRO A 70 -1.99 -7.50 -4.31
C PRO A 70 -2.00 -5.97 -4.24
N ALA A 71 -1.57 -5.39 -3.12
CA ALA A 71 -1.48 -3.94 -2.99
C ALA A 71 -0.37 -3.33 -3.86
N HIS A 72 0.74 -4.05 -4.04
CA HIS A 72 1.83 -3.62 -4.90
C HIS A 72 1.44 -3.68 -6.37
N GLU A 73 0.84 -4.79 -6.82
CA GLU A 73 0.36 -4.97 -8.19
C GLU A 73 -0.67 -3.90 -8.56
N MET A 74 -1.57 -3.57 -7.63
CA MET A 74 -2.52 -2.48 -7.80
C MET A 74 -1.83 -1.13 -8.00
N LEU A 75 -0.83 -0.81 -7.18
CA LEU A 75 -0.11 0.44 -7.31
C LEU A 75 0.62 0.53 -8.65
N GLN A 76 1.27 -0.55 -9.09
CA GLN A 76 1.90 -0.60 -10.41
C GLN A 76 0.89 -0.32 -11.52
N ASN A 77 -0.27 -0.99 -11.52
CA ASN A 77 -1.32 -0.75 -12.51
C ASN A 77 -1.81 0.70 -12.56
N ILE A 78 -1.87 1.39 -11.41
CA ILE A 78 -2.23 2.82 -11.35
C ILE A 78 -1.15 3.65 -12.03
N LEU A 79 0.12 3.41 -11.69
CA LEU A 79 1.27 4.16 -12.20
C LEU A 79 1.50 3.93 -13.70
N ASP A 80 1.23 2.73 -14.21
CA ASP A 80 1.28 2.40 -15.64
C ASP A 80 0.17 3.10 -16.46
N SER A 81 -0.96 3.43 -15.82
CA SER A 81 -2.11 3.99 -16.51
C SER A 81 -2.05 5.52 -16.64
N VAL A 82 -1.55 6.22 -15.61
CA VAL A 82 -1.43 7.69 -15.61
C VAL A 82 -0.51 8.15 -14.47
N THR A 83 0.16 9.29 -14.65
CA THR A 83 0.87 9.97 -13.56
C THR A 83 -0.15 10.53 -12.57
N LYS A 84 -0.12 10.05 -11.33
CA LYS A 84 -0.98 10.52 -10.23
C LYS A 84 -0.11 10.98 -9.07
N ASP A 85 -0.53 12.05 -8.41
CA ASP A 85 0.08 12.49 -7.16
C ASP A 85 -0.26 11.53 -6.01
N TYR A 86 0.48 11.64 -4.91
CA TYR A 86 0.29 10.79 -3.73
C TYR A 86 -1.15 10.81 -3.19
N GLN A 87 -1.86 11.95 -3.22
CA GLN A 87 -3.23 12.03 -2.69
C GLN A 87 -4.21 11.26 -3.58
N GLU A 88 -4.07 11.34 -4.91
CA GLU A 88 -4.88 10.55 -5.82
C GLU A 88 -4.62 9.05 -5.67
N ILE A 89 -3.35 8.64 -5.59
CA ILE A 89 -2.96 7.24 -5.37
C ILE A 89 -3.57 6.72 -4.07
N LYS A 90 -3.41 7.48 -2.98
CA LYS A 90 -3.96 7.16 -1.67
C LYS A 90 -5.48 7.00 -1.71
N LYS A 91 -6.20 7.88 -2.43
CA LYS A 91 -7.66 7.78 -2.56
C LYS A 91 -8.08 6.47 -3.23
N ILE A 92 -7.42 6.08 -4.32
CA ILE A 92 -7.74 4.85 -5.07
C ILE A 92 -7.44 3.61 -4.22
N LEU A 93 -6.29 3.59 -3.54
CA LEU A 93 -5.94 2.51 -2.63
C LEU A 93 -6.95 2.42 -1.47
N HIS A 94 -7.40 3.56 -0.94
CA HIS A 94 -8.43 3.60 0.08
C HIS A 94 -9.77 3.05 -0.44
N GLU A 95 -10.23 3.44 -1.62
CA GLU A 95 -11.46 2.91 -2.20
C GLU A 95 -11.41 1.38 -2.35
N ARG A 96 -10.25 0.84 -2.75
CA ARG A 96 -10.06 -0.60 -2.97
C ARG A 96 -9.89 -1.41 -1.69
N PHE A 97 -9.17 -0.89 -0.69
CA PHE A 97 -8.85 -1.62 0.54
C PHE A 97 -9.73 -1.26 1.75
N HIS A 98 -10.50 -0.16 1.72
CA HIS A 98 -11.48 0.13 2.77
C HIS A 98 -12.79 -0.65 2.59
N GLY A 99 -13.07 -1.16 1.37
CA GLY A 99 -14.29 -1.91 1.03
C GLY A 99 -14.34 -3.36 1.52
N ASN A 100 -13.45 -3.74 2.44
CA ASN A 100 -13.34 -5.12 2.95
C ASN A 100 -14.45 -5.55 3.92
N GLU A 101 -15.57 -4.83 4.02
CA GLU A 101 -16.82 -5.45 4.46
C GLU A 101 -17.33 -6.47 3.43
N ASN A 102 -16.87 -6.39 2.17
CA ASN A 102 -17.21 -7.34 1.10
C ASN A 102 -16.14 -8.40 0.84
N GLN A 103 -14.99 -8.40 1.53
CA GLN A 103 -14.00 -9.46 1.33
C GLN A 103 -14.52 -10.80 1.85
N ASP A 104 -15.27 -10.80 2.95
CA ASP A 104 -16.01 -11.98 3.39
C ASP A 104 -17.01 -12.45 2.32
N TYR A 105 -17.61 -11.54 1.55
CA TYR A 105 -18.55 -11.89 0.48
C TYR A 105 -17.86 -12.50 -0.75
N PHE A 106 -16.67 -12.02 -1.13
CA PHE A 106 -15.89 -12.60 -2.24
C PHE A 106 -15.10 -13.85 -1.82
N GLN A 107 -14.63 -13.92 -0.58
CA GLN A 107 -13.98 -15.10 -0.01
C GLN A 107 -15.01 -16.23 0.18
N ALA A 108 -16.22 -15.93 0.68
CA ALA A 108 -17.31 -16.90 0.76
C ALA A 108 -17.74 -17.40 -0.63
N GLN A 109 -17.77 -16.54 -1.65
CA GLN A 109 -18.06 -17.00 -3.01
C GLN A 109 -16.95 -17.87 -3.61
N LEU A 110 -15.67 -17.64 -3.28
CA LEU A 110 -14.58 -18.50 -3.71
C LEU A 110 -14.56 -19.84 -2.95
N GLU A 111 -14.88 -19.83 -1.65
CA GLU A 111 -15.03 -21.05 -0.84
C GLU A 111 -16.32 -21.84 -1.19
N GLU A 112 -17.41 -21.20 -1.62
CA GLU A 112 -18.60 -21.87 -2.16
C GLU A 112 -18.36 -22.45 -3.56
N VAL A 113 -17.48 -21.85 -4.36
CA VAL A 113 -17.09 -22.38 -5.69
C VAL A 113 -16.12 -23.54 -5.57
N GLU A 114 -15.26 -23.57 -4.54
CA GLU A 114 -14.40 -24.72 -4.22
C GLU A 114 -15.05 -25.72 -3.26
N ARG A 115 -16.15 -26.35 -3.72
CA ARG A 115 -16.53 -27.78 -3.54
C ARG A 115 -18.03 -27.96 -3.38
N GLN A 116 -18.68 -28.48 -4.43
CA GLN A 116 -19.71 -29.49 -4.25
C GLN A 116 -19.06 -30.87 -4.42
N PRO A 117 -18.91 -31.70 -3.38
CA PRO A 117 -18.53 -33.10 -3.54
C PRO A 117 -19.75 -33.86 -4.09
N GLY A 118 -19.97 -33.76 -5.40
CA GLY A 118 -21.14 -34.38 -6.04
C GLY A 118 -21.37 -34.07 -7.52
N GLU A 119 -20.69 -33.10 -8.14
CA GLU A 119 -20.84 -32.91 -9.58
C GLU A 119 -20.13 -34.03 -10.37
N ASN A 120 -20.98 -34.84 -10.98
CA ASN A 120 -20.64 -36.04 -11.73
C ASN A 120 -20.00 -35.66 -13.06
N ILE A 121 -18.72 -36.01 -13.25
CA ILE A 121 -17.94 -35.68 -14.45
C ILE A 121 -18.23 -36.68 -15.58
N ILE A 122 -19.48 -36.86 -16.01
CA ILE A 122 -19.82 -37.63 -17.22
C ILE A 122 -21.15 -37.06 -17.75
N ALA A 123 -21.36 -36.57 -18.97
CA ALA A 123 -20.75 -36.87 -20.26
C ALA A 123 -20.90 -35.65 -21.21
N TYR A 124 -19.83 -35.29 -21.91
CA TYR A 124 -19.94 -34.68 -23.24
C TYR A 124 -19.46 -35.72 -24.25
N GLY A 125 -20.33 -36.08 -25.21
CA GLY A 125 -19.97 -36.90 -26.36
C GLY A 125 -21.08 -37.89 -26.74
N PHE A 126 -21.66 -37.66 -27.91
CA PHE A 126 -22.62 -38.52 -28.61
C PHE A 126 -22.09 -39.94 -28.85
#